data_AF-A0A3N9UMF6-F1
#
_entry.id   AF-A0A3N9UMF6-F1
#
_cell.length_a   1.000
_cell.length_b   1.000
_cell.length_c   1.000
_cell.angle_alpha   90.00
_cell.angle_beta   90.00
_cell.angle_gamma   90.00
#
_symmetry.space_group_name_H-M   'P 1'
#
loop_
_entity.id
_entity.type
_entity.pdbx_description
1 polymer ?
#
loop_
_entity_poly.entity_id
_entity_poly.type
_entity_poly.pdbx_seq_one_letter_code
_entity_poly.pdbx_strand_id
1 'polypeptide(L)'
;MLSDATLLVNKELLFEYEKYIQRILGIPHLFILLNGRSNLVDPSTESLLACKPFFPESQYADAVHAATCLEANAVLITNDAHFKEIKKSELIEVWSISEAIRRIL
;
A
#
# COMPACT_ATOMS: atom_id res chain seq x y z
N MET A 1 5.47 -17.57 15.38
CA MET A 1 6.58 -17.28 14.44
C MET A 1 6.17 -16.04 13.68
N LEU A 2 7.04 -15.05 13.48
CA LEU A 2 6.71 -13.96 12.56
C LEU A 2 6.71 -14.55 11.14
N SER A 3 5.69 -14.25 10.35
CA SER A 3 5.58 -14.71 8.97
C SER A 3 6.79 -14.30 8.13
N ASP A 4 7.13 -15.08 7.09
CA ASP A 4 8.11 -14.70 6.06
C ASP A 4 7.63 -13.57 5.12
N ALA A 5 6.57 -12.84 5.51
CA ALA A 5 6.01 -11.75 4.74
C ALA A 5 6.97 -10.57 4.66
N THR A 6 7.14 -10.04 3.45
CA THR A 6 7.89 -8.81 3.19
C THR A 6 6.93 -7.63 3.10
N LEU A 7 7.20 -6.56 3.85
CA LEU A 7 6.43 -5.33 3.77
C LEU A 7 6.96 -4.46 2.63
N LEU A 8 6.07 -4.03 1.75
CA LEU A 8 6.39 -3.13 0.64
C LEU A 8 5.72 -1.78 0.87
N VAL A 9 6.45 -0.71 0.53
CA VAL A 9 5.95 0.66 0.56
C VAL A 9 6.43 1.39 -0.68
N ASN A 10 5.65 2.35 -1.17
CA ASN A 10 6.10 3.33 -2.16
C ASN A 10 6.40 4.67 -1.48
N LYS A 11 6.99 5.60 -2.23
CA LYS A 11 7.33 6.93 -1.71
C LYS A 11 6.10 7.71 -1.22
N GLU A 12 4.96 7.57 -1.88
CA GLU A 12 3.73 8.26 -1.48
C GLU A 12 3.25 7.76 -0.11
N LEU A 13 3.24 6.44 0.11
CA LEU A 13 2.86 5.84 1.39
C LEU A 13 3.85 6.20 2.51
N LEU A 14 5.15 6.25 2.22
CA LEU A 14 6.14 6.71 3.19
C LEU A 14 5.94 8.18 3.57
N PHE A 15 5.62 9.04 2.59
CA PHE A 15 5.30 10.45 2.85
C PHE A 15 4.05 10.61 3.73
N GLU A 16 3.02 9.80 3.48
CA GLU A 16 1.84 9.75 4.34
C GLU A 16 2.20 9.30 5.76
N TYR A 17 2.97 8.22 5.92
CA TYR A 17 3.42 7.75 7.23
C TYR A 17 4.20 8.82 7.97
N GLU A 18 5.13 9.50 7.30
CA GLU A 18 5.88 10.59 7.92
C GLU A 18 4.92 11.70 8.42
N LYS A 19 4.00 12.14 7.56
CA LYS A 19 3.02 13.17 7.88
C LYS A 19 2.15 12.77 9.08
N TYR A 20 1.56 11.58 9.08
CA TYR A 20 0.66 11.14 10.16
C TYR A 20 1.43 10.82 11.45
N ILE A 21 2.54 10.11 11.38
CA ILE A 21 3.28 9.69 12.57
C ILE A 21 3.95 10.87 13.25
N GLN A 22 4.63 11.74 12.50
CA GLN A 22 5.34 12.86 13.10
C GLN A 22 4.37 13.97 13.52
N ARG A 23 3.44 14.37 12.64
CA ARG A 23 2.62 15.58 12.88
C ARG A 23 1.39 15.33 13.74
N ILE A 24 0.85 14.10 13.74
CA ILE A 24 -0.38 13.79 14.47
C ILE A 24 -0.08 12.98 15.72
N LEU A 25 0.75 11.94 15.63
CA LEU A 25 1.05 11.10 16.79
C LEU A 25 2.21 11.63 17.64
N GLY A 26 3.18 12.34 17.04
CA GLY A 26 4.37 12.83 17.74
C GLY A 26 5.34 11.70 18.14
N ILE A 27 5.32 10.56 17.42
CA ILE A 27 6.12 9.37 17.74
C ILE A 27 7.12 9.07 16.60
N PRO A 28 8.17 9.89 16.41
CA PRO A 28 9.07 9.75 15.26
C PRO A 28 9.78 8.38 15.20
N HIS A 29 10.00 7.72 16.34
CA HIS A 29 10.59 6.37 16.38
C HIS A 29 9.75 5.30 15.68
N LEU A 30 8.42 5.47 15.62
CA LEU A 30 7.55 4.54 14.88
C LEU A 30 7.81 4.61 13.38
N PHE A 31 8.04 5.81 12.84
CA PHE A 31 8.38 5.98 11.43
C PHE A 31 9.72 5.31 11.09
N ILE A 32 10.73 5.49 11.95
CA ILE A 32 12.05 4.83 11.79
C ILE A 32 11.90 3.31 11.78
N LEU A 33 11.09 2.75 12.69
CA LEU A 33 10.85 1.32 12.75
C LEU A 33 10.16 0.80 11.48
N LEU A 34 9.08 1.46 11.03
CA LEU A 34 8.34 1.04 9.83
C LEU A 34 9.21 1.12 8.58
N ASN A 35 9.88 2.25 8.38
CA ASN A 35 10.78 2.47 7.24
C ASN A 35 11.93 1.44 7.21
N GLY A 36 12.50 1.10 8.37
CA GLY A 36 13.56 0.09 8.49
C GLY A 36 13.09 -1.37 8.32
N ARG A 37 11.77 -1.62 8.26
CA ARG A 37 11.17 -2.95 8.10
C ARG A 37 10.49 -3.14 6.74
N SER A 38 10.41 -2.09 5.93
CA SER A 38 9.77 -2.09 4.63
C SER A 38 10.78 -1.96 3.49
N ASN A 39 10.50 -2.62 2.37
CA ASN A 39 11.23 -2.42 1.12
C ASN A 39 10.52 -1.35 0.28
N LEU A 40 11.29 -0.36 -0.18
CA LEU A 40 10.80 0.68 -1.06
C LEU A 40 10.65 0.13 -2.49
N VAL A 41 9.44 0.21 -3.03
CA VAL A 41 9.13 -0.13 -4.42
C VAL A 41 8.20 0.96 -4.95
N ASP A 42 8.64 1.66 -6.00
CA ASP A 42 7.77 2.57 -6.75
C ASP A 42 7.36 1.86 -8.05
N PRO A 43 6.10 2.07 -8.51
CA PRO A 43 5.62 1.41 -9.71
C PRO A 43 6.25 2.01 -10.98
N SER A 44 6.33 1.20 -12.03
CA SER A 44 6.60 1.68 -13.38
C SER A 44 5.47 2.55 -13.91
N THR A 45 5.73 3.28 -15.01
CA THR A 45 4.69 4.07 -15.70
C THR A 45 3.62 3.14 -16.26
N GLU A 46 4.01 1.98 -16.76
CA GLU A 46 3.14 0.95 -17.31
C GLU A 46 2.16 0.43 -16.24
N SER A 47 2.69 0.04 -15.06
CA SER A 47 1.87 -0.40 -13.92
C SER A 47 0.92 0.71 -13.46
N LEU A 48 1.38 1.96 -13.42
CA LEU A 48 0.54 3.10 -13.07
C LEU A 48 -0.59 3.34 -14.08
N LEU A 49 -0.29 3.28 -15.38
CA LEU A 49 -1.29 3.43 -16.44
C LEU A 49 -2.32 2.30 -16.43
N ALA A 50 -1.94 1.09 -16.04
CA ALA A 50 -2.86 -0.03 -15.88
C ALA A 50 -3.84 0.18 -14.71
N CYS A 51 -3.39 0.78 -13.61
CA CYS A 51 -4.23 1.01 -12.43
C CYS A 51 -5.03 2.32 -12.49
N LYS A 52 -4.55 3.35 -13.21
CA LYS A 52 -5.18 4.68 -13.27
C LYS A 52 -6.68 4.68 -13.63
N PRO A 53 -7.20 3.83 -14.54
CA PRO A 53 -8.63 3.82 -14.89
C PRO A 53 -9.58 3.50 -13.73
N PHE A 54 -9.09 2.92 -12.62
CA PHE A 54 -9.91 2.56 -11.47
C PHE A 54 -10.07 3.68 -10.45
N PHE A 55 -9.33 4.79 -10.60
CA PHE A 55 -9.28 5.88 -9.64
C PHE A 55 -9.56 7.23 -10.33
N PRO A 56 -10.37 8.11 -9.72
CA PRO A 56 -10.48 9.50 -10.18
C PRO A 56 -9.14 10.24 -10.00
N GLU A 57 -8.97 11.36 -10.70
CA GLU A 57 -7.73 12.15 -10.63
C GLU A 57 -7.37 12.62 -9.20
N SER A 58 -8.37 12.83 -8.35
CA SER A 58 -8.18 13.20 -6.95
C SER A 58 -7.61 12.07 -6.07
N GLN A 59 -7.55 10.84 -6.58
CA GLN A 59 -7.06 9.64 -5.89
C GLN A 59 -5.76 9.12 -6.52
N TYR A 60 -4.88 10.04 -6.96
CA TYR A 60 -3.60 9.67 -7.56
C TYR A 60 -2.73 8.78 -6.64
N ALA A 61 -2.67 9.07 -5.34
CA ALA A 61 -1.94 8.27 -4.36
C ALA A 61 -2.46 6.82 -4.31
N ASP A 62 -3.79 6.64 -4.30
CA ASP A 62 -4.42 5.31 -4.33
C ASP A 62 -4.04 4.54 -5.61
N ALA A 63 -3.99 5.22 -6.76
CA ALA A 63 -3.52 4.62 -8.01
C ALA A 63 -2.05 4.18 -7.94
N VAL A 64 -1.18 4.98 -7.30
CA VAL A 64 0.23 4.62 -7.07
C VAL A 64 0.35 3.41 -6.15
N HIS A 65 -0.44 3.32 -5.08
CA HIS A 65 -0.44 2.18 -4.17
C HIS A 65 -0.87 0.89 -4.87
N ALA A 66 -1.95 0.94 -5.64
CA ALA A 66 -2.41 -0.17 -6.46
C ALA A 66 -1.36 -0.61 -7.49
N ALA A 67 -0.77 0.35 -8.21
CA ALA A 67 0.26 0.08 -9.20
C ALA A 67 1.52 -0.53 -8.58
N THR A 68 1.88 -0.12 -7.37
CA THR A 68 3.00 -0.73 -6.63
C THR A 68 2.74 -2.22 -6.37
N CYS A 69 1.50 -2.56 -6.00
CA CYS A 69 1.10 -3.94 -5.77
C CYS A 69 1.11 -4.75 -7.06
N LEU A 70 0.67 -4.17 -8.18
CA LEU A 70 0.75 -4.78 -9.50
C LEU A 70 2.21 -5.08 -9.90
N GLU A 71 3.09 -4.08 -9.78
CA GLU A 71 4.52 -4.20 -10.13
C GLU A 71 5.22 -5.30 -9.33
N ALA A 72 4.97 -5.34 -8.02
CA ALA A 72 5.63 -6.28 -7.13
C ALA A 72 4.92 -7.64 -6.98
N ASN A 73 3.80 -7.83 -7.69
CA ASN A 73 2.88 -8.96 -7.48
C ASN A 73 2.55 -9.17 -5.99
N ALA A 74 2.20 -8.08 -5.32
CA ALA A 74 1.95 -8.02 -3.89
C ALA A 74 0.45 -7.90 -3.57
N VAL A 75 0.08 -8.26 -2.34
CA VAL A 75 -1.27 -8.10 -1.83
C VAL A 75 -1.42 -6.74 -1.16
N LEU A 76 -2.40 -5.94 -1.62
CA LEU A 76 -2.76 -4.71 -0.96
C LEU A 76 -3.59 -5.01 0.30
N ILE A 77 -3.12 -4.57 1.46
CA ILE A 77 -3.85 -4.69 2.73
C ILE A 77 -4.52 -3.36 3.03
N THR A 78 -5.85 -3.29 2.89
CA THR A 78 -6.62 -2.07 3.19
C THR A 78 -8.08 -2.37 3.50
N ASN A 79 -8.70 -1.53 4.32
CA ASN A 79 -10.14 -1.50 4.52
C ASN A 79 -10.82 -0.35 3.77
N ASP A 80 -10.06 0.43 3.00
CA ASP A 80 -10.57 1.59 2.28
C ASP A 80 -11.46 1.16 1.11
N ALA A 81 -12.63 1.80 1.00
CA ALA A 81 -13.59 1.54 -0.05
C ALA A 81 -13.13 2.03 -1.43
N HIS A 82 -12.14 2.93 -1.51
CA HIS A 82 -11.60 3.43 -2.79
C HIS A 82 -11.07 2.29 -3.68
N PHE A 83 -10.55 1.21 -3.08
CA PHE A 83 -9.97 0.08 -3.81
C PHE A 83 -11.00 -0.99 -4.24
N LYS A 84 -12.30 -0.75 -4.03
CA LYS A 84 -13.33 -1.76 -4.37
C LYS A 84 -13.39 -2.09 -5.86
N GLU A 85 -13.27 -1.09 -6.73
CA GLU A 85 -13.41 -1.32 -8.16
C GLU A 85 -12.20 -2.06 -8.75
N ILE A 86 -10.97 -1.73 -8.34
CA ILE A 86 -9.79 -2.48 -8.76
C ILE A 86 -9.72 -3.88 -8.14
N LYS A 87 -10.24 -4.06 -6.91
CA LYS A 87 -10.37 -5.40 -6.33
C LYS A 87 -11.28 -6.29 -7.17
N LYS A 88 -12.40 -5.75 -7.66
CA LYS A 88 -13.36 -6.51 -8.51
C LYS A 88 -12.79 -6.85 -9.88
N SER A 89 -11.83 -6.09 -10.40
CA SER A 89 -11.20 -6.39 -11.68
C SER A 89 -10.17 -7.51 -11.61
N GLU A 90 -9.81 -7.94 -10.39
CA GLU A 90 -8.79 -8.96 -10.12
C GLU A 90 -7.39 -8.59 -10.67
N LEU A 91 -7.18 -7.32 -11.03
CA LEU A 91 -5.88 -6.82 -11.51
C LEU A 91 -4.82 -6.88 -10.39
N ILE A 92 -5.25 -6.69 -9.14
CA ILE A 92 -4.43 -6.87 -7.94
C ILE A 92 -5.23 -7.63 -6.89
N GLU A 93 -4.53 -8.32 -5.98
CA GLU A 93 -5.15 -8.94 -4.82
C GLU A 93 -5.29 -7.90 -3.68
N VAL A 94 -6.48 -7.83 -3.07
CA VAL A 94 -6.77 -6.89 -1.98
C VAL A 94 -7.42 -7.59 -0.79
N TRP A 95 -6.74 -7.57 0.35
CA TRP A 95 -7.22 -8.12 1.62
C TRP A 95 -7.65 -7.03 2.59
N SER A 96 -8.67 -7.34 3.38
CA SER A 96 -8.95 -6.56 4.60
C SER A 96 -7.85 -6.76 5.63
N ILE A 97 -7.67 -5.81 6.55
CA ILE A 97 -6.70 -5.96 7.65
C ILE A 97 -7.00 -7.22 8.47
N SER A 98 -8.27 -7.47 8.78
CA SER A 98 -8.68 -8.67 9.54
C SER A 98 -8.39 -9.97 8.79
N GLU A 99 -8.45 -9.96 7.47
CA GLU A 99 -8.09 -11.11 6.64
C GLU A 99 -6.57 -11.33 6.62
N ALA A 100 -5.79 -10.27 6.44
CA ALA A 100 -4.34 -10.34 6.50
C ALA A 100 -3.86 -10.89 7.84
N ILE A 101 -4.41 -10.41 8.97
CA ILE A 101 -4.08 -10.93 10.30
C ILE A 101 -4.35 -12.44 10.36
N ARG A 102 -5.52 -12.92 9.93
CA ARG A 102 -5.86 -14.36 9.99
C ARG A 102 -4.99 -15.25 9.10
N ARG A 103 -4.50 -14.71 7.98
CA ARG A 103 -3.72 -15.48 6.99
C ARG A 103 -2.22 -15.47 7.26
N ILE A 104 -1.73 -14.42 7.92
CA ILE A 104 -0.29 -14.15 8.06
C ILE A 104 0.20 -14.38 9.50
N LEU A 105 -0.59 -14.00 10.52
CA LEU A 105 -0.19 -14.04 11.93
C LEU A 105 -0.84 -15.21 12.69
#